data_AF-A0A7S0C138-F1
#
_entry.id   AF-A0A7S0C138-F1
#
_cell.length_a   1.000
_cell.length_b   1.000
_cell.length_c   1.000
_cell.angle_alpha   90.00
_cell.angle_beta   90.00
_cell.angle_gamma   90.00
#
_symmetry.space_group_name_H-M   'P 1'
#
loop_
_entity.id
_entity.type
_entity.pdbx_description
1 polymer ?
#
loop_
_entity_poly.entity_id
_entity_poly.type
_entity_poly.pdbx_seq_one_letter_code
_entity_poly.pdbx_strand_id
1 'polypeptide(L)'
;GRGNGRNTESFDPASTLVRPDLRIQIGSPSNSAYNKPLKHDDVVIVPELFGKEDDWDIYYKLVEEMRTVQSHSDNSNDENTGAAVEGKQDTKIDKKAIKGSEWISWH
;
A
#
# COMPACT_ATOMS: atom_id res chain seq x y z
N GLY A 1 -50.30 -27.99 -25.23
CA GLY A 1 -49.75 -27.76 -23.88
C GLY A 1 -48.83 -26.56 -23.95
N ARG A 2 -49.01 -25.57 -23.06
CA ARG A 2 -48.13 -24.39 -22.97
C ARG A 2 -47.34 -24.52 -21.68
N GLY A 3 -46.05 -24.83 -21.81
CA GLY A 3 -45.13 -24.90 -20.69
C GLY A 3 -44.89 -23.50 -20.12
N ASN A 4 -45.62 -23.14 -19.07
CA ASN A 4 -45.30 -21.98 -18.24
C ASN A 4 -44.24 -22.37 -17.21
N GLY A 5 -43.03 -22.68 -17.69
CA GLY A 5 -41.85 -22.77 -16.85
C GLY A 5 -41.31 -21.37 -16.56
N ARG A 6 -42.04 -20.58 -15.76
CA ARG A 6 -41.44 -19.39 -15.15
C ARG A 6 -40.55 -19.90 -14.04
N ASN A 7 -39.24 -19.72 -14.19
CA ASN A 7 -38.31 -20.01 -13.12
C ASN A 7 -38.71 -19.16 -11.90
N THR A 8 -39.25 -19.81 -10.85
CA THR A 8 -39.70 -19.17 -9.60
C THR A 8 -38.57 -19.00 -8.61
N GLU A 9 -37.33 -19.30 -9.00
CA GLU A 9 -36.19 -19.14 -8.11
C GLU A 9 -35.76 -17.68 -8.06
N SER A 10 -36.08 -17.06 -6.92
CA SER A 10 -35.54 -15.78 -6.48
C SER A 10 -34.10 -16.01 -6.03
N PHE A 11 -33.14 -15.65 -6.88
CA PHE A 11 -31.72 -15.58 -6.51
C PHE A 11 -31.47 -14.32 -5.68
N ASP A 12 -32.13 -14.24 -4.52
CA ASP A 12 -31.71 -13.30 -3.50
C ASP A 12 -30.48 -13.91 -2.80
N PRO A 13 -29.28 -13.33 -2.94
CA PRO A 13 -28.09 -13.84 -2.27
C PRO A 13 -28.17 -13.79 -0.74
N ALA A 14 -29.15 -13.08 -0.16
CA ALA A 14 -29.47 -13.14 1.26
C ALA A 14 -30.41 -14.31 1.63
N SER A 15 -31.00 -14.98 0.64
CA SER A 15 -31.96 -16.08 0.81
C SER A 15 -31.32 -17.47 0.79
N THR A 16 -30.00 -17.58 0.59
CA THR A 16 -29.30 -18.85 0.71
C THR A 16 -29.17 -19.21 2.20
N LEU A 17 -29.66 -20.40 2.58
CA LEU A 17 -29.52 -20.94 3.94
C LEU A 17 -28.05 -21.01 4.41
N VAL A 18 -27.13 -21.06 3.45
CA VAL A 18 -25.68 -21.11 3.65
C VAL A 18 -25.06 -19.84 3.08
N ARG A 19 -24.10 -19.28 3.82
CA ARG A 19 -23.33 -18.11 3.40
C ARG A 19 -22.36 -18.50 2.25
N PRO A 20 -22.15 -17.64 1.24
CA PRO A 20 -21.17 -17.90 0.19
C PRO A 20 -19.74 -18.07 0.73
N ASP A 21 -18.92 -18.87 0.05
CA ASP A 21 -17.49 -19.08 0.39
C ASP A 21 -16.62 -17.83 0.23
N LEU A 22 -17.07 -16.87 -0.58
CA LEU A 22 -16.44 -15.56 -0.76
C LEU A 22 -17.52 -14.52 -1.06
N ARG A 23 -17.46 -13.38 -0.37
CA ARG A 23 -18.40 -12.27 -0.57
C ARG A 23 -17.66 -10.98 -0.86
N ILE A 24 -18.02 -10.35 -1.97
CA ILE A 24 -17.49 -9.03 -2.34
C ILE A 24 -18.40 -7.96 -1.74
N GLN A 25 -17.82 -7.06 -0.96
CA GLN A 25 -18.51 -5.90 -0.39
C GLN A 25 -17.93 -4.60 -0.95
N ILE A 26 -18.78 -3.76 -1.53
CA ILE A 26 -18.38 -2.43 -2.01
C ILE A 26 -18.59 -1.41 -0.88
N GLY A 27 -17.52 -0.75 -0.47
CA GLY A 27 -17.53 0.38 0.46
C GLY A 27 -17.77 1.71 -0.26
N SER A 28 -18.17 2.73 0.49
CA SER A 28 -18.34 4.09 -0.05
C SER A 28 -17.07 4.91 0.18
N PRO A 29 -16.51 5.60 -0.84
CA PRO A 29 -15.39 6.53 -0.64
C PRO A 29 -15.74 7.72 0.25
N SER A 30 -17.01 8.09 0.33
CA SER A 30 -17.48 9.22 1.15
C SER A 30 -17.54 8.91 2.65
N ASN A 31 -17.47 7.64 3.03
CA ASN A 31 -17.53 7.25 4.43
C ASN A 31 -16.12 7.21 5.01
N SER A 32 -15.89 7.91 6.12
CA SER A 32 -14.61 7.88 6.84
C SER A 32 -14.27 6.51 7.43
N ALA A 33 -15.27 5.64 7.58
CA ALA A 33 -15.12 4.30 8.13
C ALA A 33 -16.04 3.30 7.43
N TYR A 34 -15.58 2.05 7.35
CA TYR A 34 -16.39 0.94 6.89
C TYR A 34 -17.42 0.55 7.95
N ASN A 35 -18.70 0.59 7.60
CA ASN A 35 -19.81 0.47 8.54
C ASN A 35 -20.65 -0.82 8.35
N LYS A 36 -20.17 -1.78 7.56
CA LYS A 36 -20.84 -3.06 7.32
C LYS A 36 -20.20 -4.17 8.15
N PRO A 37 -20.96 -5.21 8.57
CA PRO A 37 -20.38 -6.36 9.24
C PRO A 37 -19.36 -7.08 8.35
N LEU A 38 -18.14 -7.23 8.86
CA LEU A 38 -17.05 -7.92 8.18
C LEU A 38 -16.90 -9.36 8.70
N LYS A 39 -16.60 -10.29 7.80
CA LYS A 39 -16.26 -11.69 8.06
C LYS A 39 -14.91 -12.01 7.38
N HIS A 40 -14.32 -13.16 7.71
CA HIS A 40 -12.93 -13.49 7.34
C HIS A 40 -12.69 -13.74 5.84
N ASP A 41 -13.74 -14.10 5.12
CA ASP A 41 -13.83 -14.42 3.70
C ASP A 41 -14.54 -13.31 2.89
N ASP A 42 -14.75 -12.15 3.52
CA ASP A 42 -15.20 -10.96 2.82
C ASP A 42 -14.01 -10.27 2.13
N VAL A 43 -14.22 -9.88 0.87
CA VAL A 43 -13.33 -8.98 0.14
C VAL A 43 -14.00 -7.62 0.07
N VAL A 44 -13.36 -6.59 0.64
CA VAL A 44 -13.88 -5.22 0.59
C VAL A 44 -13.18 -4.43 -0.51
N ILE A 45 -13.97 -3.85 -1.41
CA ILE A 45 -13.49 -2.95 -2.45
C ILE A 45 -14.00 -1.54 -2.11
N VAL A 46 -13.09 -0.59 -1.96
CA VAL A 46 -13.43 0.82 -1.77
C VAL A 46 -12.86 1.58 -2.97
N PRO A 47 -13.70 2.01 -3.93
CA PRO A 47 -13.26 2.87 -5.02
C PRO A 47 -12.65 4.16 -4.45
N GLU A 48 -11.65 4.72 -5.11
CA GLU A 48 -11.09 6.03 -4.74
C GLU A 48 -10.63 6.15 -3.26
N LEU A 49 -10.20 5.04 -2.64
CA LEU A 49 -9.79 5.02 -1.23
C LEU A 49 -8.69 6.05 -0.91
N PHE A 50 -7.83 6.34 -1.88
CA PHE A 50 -6.72 7.28 -1.77
C PHE A 50 -6.96 8.59 -2.51
N GLY A 51 -8.21 8.91 -2.83
CA GLY A 51 -8.57 10.07 -3.64
C GLY A 51 -8.98 9.67 -5.05
N LYS A 52 -9.35 10.70 -5.83
CA LYS A 52 -9.77 10.55 -7.22
C LYS A 52 -8.60 10.12 -8.10
N GLU A 53 -8.90 9.59 -9.27
CA GLU A 53 -7.89 9.20 -10.26
C GLU A 53 -6.90 10.33 -10.60
N ASP A 54 -7.39 11.57 -10.67
CA ASP A 54 -6.58 12.75 -10.97
C ASP A 54 -6.00 13.45 -9.73
N ASP A 55 -6.20 12.88 -8.53
CA ASP A 55 -5.71 13.43 -7.27
C ASP A 55 -4.31 12.88 -6.94
N TRP A 56 -3.30 13.72 -7.15
CA TRP A 56 -1.89 13.39 -6.93
C TRP A 56 -1.38 13.85 -5.55
N ASP A 57 -2.25 14.39 -4.69
CA ASP A 57 -1.83 15.00 -3.42
C ASP A 57 -1.17 13.98 -2.49
N ILE A 58 -1.71 12.75 -2.42
CA ILE A 58 -1.14 11.68 -1.61
C ILE A 58 0.26 11.27 -2.12
N TYR A 59 0.47 11.25 -3.43
CA TYR A 59 1.76 10.94 -4.03
C TYR A 59 2.80 12.01 -3.66
N TYR A 60 2.46 13.30 -3.82
CA TYR A 60 3.38 14.38 -3.48
C TYR A 60 3.71 14.42 -1.98
N LYS A 61 2.73 14.15 -1.12
CA LYS A 61 2.95 14.02 0.33
C LYS A 61 3.95 12.91 0.65
N LEU A 62 3.83 11.73 0.03
CA LEU A 62 4.78 10.63 0.22
C LEU A 62 6.20 11.01 -0.24
N VAL A 63 6.32 11.71 -1.38
CA VAL A 63 7.62 12.17 -1.89
C VAL A 63 8.26 13.17 -0.93
N GLU A 64 7.49 14.09 -0.36
CA GLU A 64 7.96 15.03 0.65
C GLU A 64 8.44 14.30 1.91
N GLU A 65 7.64 13.37 2.44
CA GLU A 65 7.99 12.55 3.60
C GLU A 65 9.30 11.78 3.36
N MET A 66 9.50 11.13 2.21
CA MET A 66 10.75 10.43 1.89
C MET A 66 11.97 11.36 1.84
N ARG A 67 11.82 12.55 1.26
CA ARG A 67 12.90 13.55 1.21
C ARG A 67 13.29 14.03 2.61
N THR A 68 12.32 14.23 3.50
CA THR A 68 12.61 14.62 4.88
C THR A 68 13.35 13.54 5.66
N VAL A 69 13.02 12.26 5.47
CA VAL A 69 13.76 11.16 6.12
C VAL A 69 15.21 11.10 5.64
N GLN A 70 15.43 11.27 4.34
CA GLN A 70 16.78 11.24 3.75
C GLN A 70 17.64 12.41 4.24
N SER A 71 17.08 13.63 4.30
CA SER A 71 17.82 14.79 4.81
C SER A 71 18.16 14.69 6.30
N HIS A 72 17.35 14.01 7.12
CA HIS A 72 17.67 13.75 8.52
C HIS A 72 18.71 12.64 8.69
N SER A 73 18.80 11.72 7.72
CA SER A 73 19.83 10.67 7.69
C SER A 73 21.21 11.26 7.37
N ASP A 74 21.26 12.28 6.50
CA ASP A 74 22.51 12.96 6.15
C ASP A 74 23.02 13.88 7.26
N ASN A 75 22.14 14.41 8.12
CA ASN A 75 22.48 15.32 9.22
C ASN A 75 22.82 14.64 10.56
N SER A 76 22.67 13.32 10.68
CA SER A 76 22.91 12.59 11.95
C SER A 76 24.27 11.87 12.00
N ASN A 77 25.15 12.07 11.01
CA ASN A 77 26.50 11.51 10.99
C ASN A 77 27.58 12.39 11.64
N ASP A 78 27.25 13.58 12.13
CA ASP A 78 28.20 14.49 12.78
C ASP A 78 27.73 14.84 14.21
N GLU A 79 27.76 13.88 15.14
CA GLU A 79 27.86 14.16 16.57
C GLU A 79 28.19 12.88 17.37
N ASN A 80 29.44 12.41 17.26
CA ASN A 80 30.11 11.78 18.40
C ASN A 80 31.62 12.02 18.35
N THR A 81 32.05 13.05 19.07
CA THR A 81 33.44 13.41 19.28
C THR A 81 34.00 12.64 20.48
N GLY A 82 35.13 11.95 20.27
CA GLY A 82 36.22 11.92 21.25
C GLY A 82 36.41 10.66 22.11
N ALA A 83 37.18 9.70 21.59
CA ALA A 83 38.24 9.06 22.38
C ALA A 83 39.37 8.61 21.42
N ALA A 84 40.51 9.30 21.52
CA ALA A 84 41.70 9.06 20.72
C ALA A 84 42.30 7.68 21.01
N VAL A 85 42.59 6.90 19.95
CA VAL A 85 43.72 5.96 19.95
C VAL A 85 44.40 6.03 18.59
N GLU A 86 45.67 6.39 18.65
CA GLU A 86 46.65 6.49 17.58
C GLU A 86 46.82 5.15 16.83
N GLY A 87 46.64 5.18 15.51
CA GLY A 87 46.85 4.04 14.63
C GLY A 87 46.96 4.48 13.18
N LYS A 88 48.19 4.70 12.70
CA LYS A 88 48.49 4.88 11.27
C LYS A 88 48.02 3.66 10.49
N GLN A 89 47.19 3.86 9.47
CA GLN A 89 47.14 3.00 8.29
C GLN A 89 46.54 3.75 7.10
N ASP A 90 47.42 4.12 6.18
CA ASP A 90 47.07 4.62 4.86
C ASP A 90 46.25 3.56 4.11
N THR A 91 44.99 3.85 3.83
CA THR A 91 44.26 3.18 2.75
C THR A 91 43.59 4.22 1.88
N LYS A 92 44.08 4.27 0.63
CA LYS A 92 43.53 5.03 -0.49
C LYS A 92 42.06 4.65 -0.68
N ILE A 93 41.15 5.59 -0.43
CA ILE A 93 39.76 5.45 -0.88
C ILE A 93 39.72 5.92 -2.33
N ASP A 94 39.79 4.96 -3.25
CA ASP A 94 39.58 5.21 -4.68
C ASP A 94 38.12 5.67 -4.89
N LYS A 95 37.96 6.94 -5.26
CA LYS A 95 36.70 7.51 -5.72
C LYS A 95 36.33 6.90 -7.07
N LYS A 96 35.73 5.70 -7.05
CA LYS A 96 35.12 5.10 -8.24
C LYS A 96 33.61 4.98 -8.05
N ALA A 97 32.93 6.03 -8.54
CA ALA A 97 31.55 6.09 -8.99
C ALA A 97 30.63 4.94 -8.54
N ILE A 98 29.80 5.20 -7.53
CA ILE A 98 28.54 4.45 -7.33
C ILE A 98 27.60 4.92 -8.45
N LYS A 99 27.66 4.20 -9.58
CA LYS A 99 26.85 4.46 -10.77
C LYS A 99 25.74 3.40 -10.82
N GLY A 100 24.50 3.86 -10.78
CA GLY A 100 23.36 3.11 -11.29
C GLY A 100 22.65 2.23 -10.27
N SER A 101 21.59 2.78 -9.68
CA SER A 101 20.45 2.04 -9.15
C SER A 101 19.95 1.01 -10.16
N GLU A 102 20.13 -0.28 -9.87
CA GLU A 102 19.52 -1.37 -10.64
C GLU A 102 18.02 -1.40 -10.37
N TRP A 103 17.25 -1.28 -11.45
CA TRP A 103 15.79 -1.38 -11.44
C TRP A 103 15.37 -2.83 -11.26
N ILE A 104 14.56 -3.12 -10.24
CA ILE A 104 13.92 -4.41 -10.04
C ILE A 104 12.83 -4.57 -11.12
N SER A 105 13.03 -5.53 -12.02
CA SER A 105 12.02 -5.98 -12.97
C SER A 105 11.28 -7.19 -12.38
N TRP A 106 9.95 -7.11 -12.31
CA TRP A 106 9.09 -8.24 -11.97
C TRP A 106 8.60 -8.89 -13.27
N HIS A 107 9.01 -10.13 -13.50
CA HIS A 107 8.35 -11.08 -14.41
C HIS A 107 7.51 -12.05 -13.59
#